data_AF-A0A2G3LAF9-F1
#
_entry.id   AF-A0A2G3LAF9-F1
#
_cell.length_a   1.000
_cell.length_b   1.000
_cell.length_c   1.000
_cell.angle_alpha   90.00
_cell.angle_beta   90.00
_cell.angle_gamma   90.00
#
_symmetry.space_group_name_H-M   'P 1'
#
loop_
_entity.id
_entity.type
_entity.pdbx_description
1 polymer ?
#
loop_
_entity_poly.entity_id
_entity_poly.type
_entity_poly.pdbx_seq_one_letter_code
_entity_poly.pdbx_strand_id
1 'polypeptide(L)'
;MYSYPSPRLAAMLAALLLAGATGAAVAAVKGKKPAGLERYGVAVYSDLCLQKDSGEIGGQRVTLHRFAEADSVIYEFTAGALSWPIVANDVNLDAATGAFDFTIAGADSEERTIVGKFSKDGQTLTLEGDYCGGNVRMPMKLSRVRDFGRPLKNCTPCPPMPQAPAETVPAEESAPAPAA
;
A
#
# COMPACT_ATOMS: atom_id res chain seq x y z
N MET A 1 5.75 -80.50 -3.56
CA MET A 1 6.75 -79.95 -2.61
C MET A 1 6.54 -78.45 -2.54
N TYR A 2 5.93 -77.95 -1.46
CA TYR A 2 5.72 -76.51 -1.23
C TYR A 2 6.87 -75.98 -0.37
N SER A 3 7.64 -75.02 -0.91
CA SER A 3 8.68 -74.29 -0.18
C SER A 3 8.05 -73.41 0.90
N TYR A 4 8.43 -73.61 2.15
CA TYR A 4 8.11 -72.69 3.24
C TYR A 4 8.95 -71.41 3.11
N PRO A 5 8.33 -70.21 3.21
CA PRO A 5 9.09 -68.96 3.24
C PRO A 5 9.90 -68.89 4.54
N SER A 6 11.16 -68.47 4.45
CA SER A 6 12.05 -68.48 5.60
C SER A 6 11.58 -67.49 6.68
N PRO A 7 11.57 -67.88 7.97
CA PRO A 7 11.13 -67.00 9.07
C PRO A 7 12.02 -65.78 9.24
N ARG A 8 13.24 -65.80 8.67
CA ARG A 8 14.19 -64.69 8.68
C ARG A 8 13.81 -63.58 7.70
N LEU A 9 13.18 -63.92 6.57
CA LEU A 9 12.70 -62.92 5.60
C LEU A 9 11.49 -62.15 6.14
N ALA A 10 10.57 -62.85 6.81
CA ALA A 10 9.39 -62.23 7.42
C ALA A 10 9.77 -61.27 8.55
N ALA A 11 10.79 -61.62 9.36
CA ALA A 11 11.30 -60.75 10.42
C ALA A 11 12.01 -59.50 9.88
N MET A 12 12.76 -59.59 8.78
CA MET A 12 13.40 -58.43 8.15
C MET A 12 12.39 -57.46 7.53
N LEU A 13 11.34 -57.96 6.88
CA LEU A 13 10.26 -57.12 6.32
C LEU A 13 9.45 -56.40 7.42
N ALA A 14 9.21 -57.06 8.56
CA ALA A 14 8.56 -56.42 9.70
C ALA A 14 9.46 -55.32 10.33
N ALA A 15 10.77 -55.53 10.42
CA ALA A 15 11.69 -54.52 10.95
C ALA A 15 11.81 -53.27 10.06
N LEU A 16 11.73 -53.43 8.74
CA LEU A 16 11.74 -52.31 7.78
C LEU A 16 10.44 -51.49 7.80
N LEU A 17 9.31 -52.09 8.16
CA LEU A 17 8.02 -51.41 8.25
C LEU A 17 7.85 -50.59 9.54
N LEU A 18 8.55 -50.94 10.63
CA LEU A 18 8.48 -50.18 11.90
C LEU A 18 9.45 -48.99 11.97
N ALA A 19 10.44 -48.90 11.08
CA ALA A 19 11.42 -47.79 11.07
C ALA A 19 10.98 -46.57 10.23
N GLY A 20 9.87 -46.65 9.48
CA GLY A 20 9.39 -45.59 8.59
C GLY A 20 8.33 -44.65 9.17
N ALA A 21 7.94 -44.82 10.44
CA ALA A 21 6.77 -44.14 11.02
C ALA A 21 7.07 -42.83 11.78
N THR A 22 8.25 -42.23 11.63
CA THR A 22 8.50 -40.84 12.07
C THR A 22 8.20 -39.87 10.93
N GLY A 23 6.96 -39.94 10.43
CA GLY A 23 6.42 -38.96 9.50
C GLY A 23 6.36 -37.60 10.17
N ALA A 24 7.11 -36.66 9.59
CA ALA A 24 7.09 -35.22 9.80
C ALA A 24 5.86 -34.70 10.57
N ALA A 25 6.05 -34.41 11.86
CA ALA A 25 5.25 -33.40 12.53
C ALA A 25 5.62 -32.05 11.90
N VAL A 26 5.05 -31.74 10.74
CA VAL A 26 5.00 -30.37 10.23
C VAL A 26 4.16 -29.63 11.26
N ALA A 27 4.82 -28.98 12.22
CA ALA A 27 4.17 -28.01 13.07
C ALA A 27 3.44 -27.07 12.13
N ALA A 28 2.11 -27.13 12.13
CA ALA A 28 1.28 -26.17 11.43
C ALA A 28 1.56 -24.82 12.09
N VAL A 29 2.58 -24.12 11.58
CA VAL A 29 2.75 -22.70 11.84
C VAL A 29 1.42 -22.12 11.43
N LYS A 30 0.65 -21.69 12.42
CA LYS A 30 -0.67 -21.09 12.23
C LYS A 30 -0.40 -19.84 11.40
N GLY A 31 -0.45 -20.00 10.08
CA GLY A 31 -0.03 -18.99 9.13
C GLY A 31 -0.86 -17.77 9.44
N LYS A 32 -0.20 -16.68 9.85
CA LYS A 32 -0.87 -15.38 9.92
C LYS A 32 -1.48 -15.19 8.54
N LYS A 33 -2.81 -15.17 8.47
CA LYS A 33 -3.50 -14.92 7.21
C LYS A 33 -2.91 -13.61 6.68
N PRO A 34 -2.38 -13.57 5.45
CA PRO A 34 -1.91 -12.32 4.88
C PRO A 34 -3.05 -11.31 4.93
N ALA A 35 -2.74 -10.02 4.95
CA ALA A 35 -3.67 -8.90 5.17
C ALA A 35 -4.74 -8.74 4.07
N GLY A 36 -5.46 -9.81 3.72
CA GLY A 36 -6.43 -9.89 2.64
C GLY A 36 -5.83 -9.69 1.25
N LEU A 37 -4.50 -9.65 1.13
CA LEU A 37 -3.80 -9.46 -0.14
C LEU A 37 -3.66 -10.79 -0.86
N GLU A 38 -4.03 -10.82 -2.14
CA GLU A 38 -3.75 -11.99 -2.97
C GLU A 38 -2.24 -12.16 -3.10
N ARG A 39 -1.80 -13.42 -3.19
CA ARG A 39 -0.38 -13.74 -3.36
C ARG A 39 0.17 -13.18 -4.68
N TYR A 40 -0.61 -13.26 -5.74
CA TYR A 40 -0.27 -12.81 -7.10
C TYR A 40 -1.45 -12.12 -7.77
N GLY A 41 -1.17 -11.26 -8.75
CA GLY A 41 -2.19 -10.56 -9.54
C GLY A 41 -2.05 -9.05 -9.50
N VAL A 42 -3.09 -8.36 -9.96
CA VAL A 42 -3.15 -6.90 -10.00
C VAL A 42 -4.25 -6.40 -9.07
N ALA A 43 -3.90 -5.47 -8.19
CA ALA A 43 -4.85 -4.80 -7.31
C ALA A 43 -4.72 -3.29 -7.46
N VAL A 44 -5.85 -2.63 -7.74
CA VAL A 44 -5.92 -1.17 -7.85
C VAL A 44 -6.60 -0.61 -6.63
N TYR A 45 -5.98 0.35 -5.97
CA TYR A 45 -6.52 1.12 -4.87
C TYR A 45 -6.61 2.56 -5.31
N SER A 46 -7.76 3.19 -5.07
CA SER A 46 -7.97 4.56 -5.50
C SER A 46 -8.97 5.27 -4.60
N ASP A 47 -8.74 6.56 -4.40
CA ASP A 47 -9.73 7.51 -3.88
C ASP A 47 -10.04 8.62 -4.89
N LEU A 48 -9.66 8.43 -6.16
CA LEU A 48 -9.88 9.39 -7.22
C LEU A 48 -11.34 9.87 -7.22
N CYS A 49 -11.49 11.17 -7.40
CA CYS A 49 -12.77 11.86 -7.31
C CYS A 49 -12.81 13.02 -8.31
N LEU A 50 -14.01 13.52 -8.59
CA LEU A 50 -14.22 14.68 -9.46
C LEU A 50 -14.41 15.94 -8.62
N GLN A 51 -13.61 16.97 -8.88
CA GLN A 51 -13.79 18.29 -8.29
C GLN A 51 -15.01 18.94 -8.93
N LYS A 52 -16.02 19.29 -8.12
CA LYS A 52 -17.33 19.74 -8.62
C LYS A 52 -17.24 21.06 -9.39
N ASP A 53 -16.32 21.94 -8.99
CA ASP A 53 -16.24 23.30 -9.52
C ASP A 53 -15.36 23.37 -10.77
N SER A 54 -14.24 22.64 -10.81
CA SER A 54 -13.32 22.63 -11.96
C SER A 54 -13.55 21.48 -12.95
N GLY A 55 -14.19 20.40 -12.52
CA GLY A 55 -14.26 19.16 -13.30
C GLY A 55 -12.93 18.39 -13.35
N GLU A 56 -11.91 18.83 -12.62
CA GLU A 56 -10.63 18.15 -12.55
C GLU A 56 -10.72 16.89 -11.68
N ILE A 57 -9.79 15.96 -11.91
CA ILE A 57 -9.66 14.78 -11.08
C ILE A 57 -8.83 15.15 -9.85
N GLY A 58 -9.31 14.79 -8.66
CA GLY A 58 -8.58 14.85 -7.39
C GLY A 58 -8.25 13.46 -6.85
N GLY A 59 -7.32 13.39 -5.90
CA GLY A 59 -6.95 12.17 -5.17
C GLY A 59 -5.75 11.43 -5.76
N GLN A 60 -5.70 10.12 -5.52
CA GLN A 60 -4.59 9.28 -5.95
C GLN A 60 -5.01 7.84 -6.26
N ARG A 61 -4.14 7.14 -6.98
CA ARG A 61 -4.29 5.75 -7.37
C ARG A 61 -2.96 5.02 -7.23
N VAL A 62 -3.03 3.86 -6.59
CA VAL A 62 -1.92 2.92 -6.45
C VAL A 62 -2.33 1.62 -7.13
N THR A 63 -1.58 1.22 -8.15
CA THR A 63 -1.74 -0.07 -8.80
C THR A 63 -0.60 -0.97 -8.37
N LEU A 64 -0.92 -2.01 -7.61
CA LEU A 64 0.03 -3.02 -7.14
C LEU A 64 -0.03 -4.23 -8.09
N HIS A 65 1.11 -4.54 -8.69
CA HIS A 65 1.35 -5.76 -9.44
C HIS A 65 2.15 -6.73 -8.57
N ARG A 66 1.63 -7.95 -8.40
CA ARG A 66 2.26 -8.99 -7.61
C ARG A 66 2.62 -10.18 -8.48
N PHE A 67 3.91 -10.39 -8.68
CA PHE A 67 4.45 -11.53 -9.43
C PHE A 67 5.11 -12.55 -8.49
N ALA A 68 5.55 -13.68 -9.04
CA ALA A 68 6.22 -14.71 -8.24
C ALA A 68 7.60 -14.25 -7.73
N GLU A 69 8.26 -13.40 -8.51
CA GLU A 69 9.64 -12.97 -8.31
C GLU A 69 9.73 -11.58 -7.67
N ALA A 70 8.80 -10.67 -7.98
CA ALA A 70 8.83 -9.29 -7.50
C ALA A 70 7.43 -8.66 -7.48
N ASP A 71 7.26 -7.67 -6.60
CA ASP A 71 6.12 -6.76 -6.62
C ASP A 71 6.53 -5.47 -7.38
N SER A 72 5.59 -4.83 -8.08
CA SER A 72 5.79 -3.56 -8.79
C SER A 72 4.60 -2.63 -8.52
N VAL A 73 4.86 -1.32 -8.48
CA VAL A 73 3.84 -0.31 -8.17
C VAL A 73 3.84 0.76 -9.26
N ILE A 74 2.63 1.10 -9.71
CA ILE A 74 2.36 2.29 -10.50
C ILE A 74 1.57 3.26 -9.62
N TYR A 75 2.07 4.48 -9.49
CA TYR A 75 1.48 5.53 -8.69
C TYR A 75 1.03 6.71 -9.56
N GLU A 76 -0.19 7.18 -9.30
CA GLU A 76 -0.77 8.34 -9.95
C GLU A 76 -1.38 9.24 -8.87
N PHE A 77 -1.15 10.54 -8.94
CA PHE A 77 -1.70 11.51 -8.00
C PHE A 77 -2.06 12.80 -8.71
N THR A 78 -2.89 13.62 -8.08
CA THR A 78 -3.37 14.86 -8.69
C THR A 78 -2.66 16.07 -8.07
N ALA A 79 -2.04 16.89 -8.91
CA ALA A 79 -1.50 18.20 -8.55
C ALA A 79 -2.02 19.25 -9.56
N GLY A 80 -3.35 19.36 -9.66
CA GLY A 80 -4.07 20.05 -10.74
C GLY A 80 -4.67 19.03 -11.71
N ALA A 81 -3.86 18.50 -12.63
CA ALA A 81 -4.23 17.35 -13.45
C ALA A 81 -3.80 16.02 -12.79
N LEU A 82 -4.40 14.91 -13.22
CA LEU A 82 -3.90 13.58 -12.89
C LEU A 82 -2.50 13.42 -13.48
N SER A 83 -1.53 13.05 -12.64
CA SER A 83 -0.14 12.87 -13.06
C SER A 83 -0.01 11.79 -14.13
N TRP A 84 1.06 11.86 -14.92
CA TRP A 84 1.49 10.67 -15.65
C TRP A 84 1.76 9.52 -14.67
N PRO A 85 1.47 8.27 -15.06
CA PRO A 85 1.76 7.12 -14.21
C PRO A 85 3.26 7.02 -13.92
N ILE A 86 3.62 6.96 -12.64
CA ILE A 86 5.00 6.83 -12.17
C ILE A 86 5.22 5.39 -11.74
N VAL A 87 6.25 4.75 -12.27
CA VAL A 87 6.69 3.43 -11.81
C VAL A 87 7.59 3.63 -10.59
N ALA A 88 7.29 2.96 -9.49
CA ALA A 88 8.10 3.02 -8.28
C ALA A 88 9.42 2.24 -8.45
N ASN A 89 10.49 2.72 -7.81
CA ASN A 89 11.81 2.10 -7.83
C ASN A 89 11.91 0.97 -6.80
N ASP A 90 11.73 1.32 -5.53
CA ASP A 90 11.77 0.38 -4.42
C ASP A 90 10.34 0.10 -3.96
N VAL A 91 9.96 -1.18 -3.86
CA VAL A 91 8.63 -1.60 -3.41
C VAL A 91 8.81 -2.63 -2.32
N ASN A 92 8.35 -2.32 -1.10
CA ASN A 92 8.38 -3.22 0.03
C ASN A 92 6.96 -3.53 0.50
N LEU A 93 6.65 -4.81 0.66
CA LEU A 93 5.35 -5.28 1.13
C LEU A 93 5.52 -6.40 2.15
N ASP A 94 5.18 -6.11 3.40
CA ASP A 94 4.97 -7.15 4.40
C ASP A 94 3.52 -7.64 4.33
N ALA A 95 3.30 -8.75 3.63
CA ALA A 95 1.97 -9.34 3.49
C ALA A 95 1.36 -9.81 4.83
N ALA A 96 2.16 -10.05 5.87
CA ALA A 96 1.68 -10.52 7.17
C ALA A 96 1.14 -9.37 8.03
N THR A 97 1.74 -8.18 7.96
CA THR A 97 1.31 -6.99 8.72
C THR A 97 0.49 -6.01 7.88
N GLY A 98 0.59 -6.10 6.55
CA GLY A 98 0.05 -5.14 5.60
C GLY A 98 0.87 -3.85 5.50
N ALA A 99 2.04 -3.77 6.16
CA ALA A 99 2.94 -2.63 5.99
C ALA A 99 3.47 -2.60 4.56
N PHE A 100 3.50 -1.41 3.98
CA PHE A 100 3.79 -1.20 2.57
C PHE A 100 4.49 0.14 2.41
N ASP A 101 5.55 0.18 1.61
CA ASP A 101 6.19 1.42 1.22
C ASP A 101 6.73 1.30 -0.19
N PHE A 102 6.82 2.44 -0.87
CA PHE A 102 7.43 2.50 -2.18
C PHE A 102 8.06 3.86 -2.44
N THR A 103 9.15 3.89 -3.23
CA THR A 103 9.86 5.12 -3.57
C THR A 103 9.54 5.54 -5.00
N ILE A 104 9.18 6.81 -5.18
CA ILE A 104 9.00 7.43 -6.50
C ILE A 104 10.07 8.48 -6.72
N ALA A 105 10.50 8.65 -7.97
CA ALA A 105 11.22 9.85 -8.39
C ALA A 105 10.20 10.91 -8.84
N GLY A 106 10.22 12.07 -8.20
CA GLY A 106 9.44 13.24 -8.59
C GLY A 106 9.83 13.78 -9.96
N ALA A 107 9.03 14.69 -10.51
CA ALA A 107 9.30 15.33 -11.79
C ALA A 107 10.61 16.17 -11.79
N ASP A 108 11.04 16.60 -10.61
CA ASP A 108 12.30 17.29 -10.31
C ASP A 108 13.46 16.32 -9.97
N SER A 109 13.24 15.01 -10.13
CA SER A 109 14.16 13.95 -9.72
C SER A 109 14.41 13.87 -8.21
N GLU A 110 13.57 14.50 -7.38
CA GLU A 110 13.61 14.28 -5.94
C GLU A 110 12.94 12.94 -5.60
N GLU A 111 13.67 12.05 -4.93
CA GLU A 111 13.12 10.78 -4.47
C GLU A 111 12.24 10.99 -3.23
N ARG A 112 11.06 10.38 -3.25
CA ARG A 112 10.11 10.42 -2.13
C ARG A 112 9.62 9.01 -1.84
N THR A 113 9.79 8.58 -0.60
CA THR A 113 9.21 7.33 -0.10
C THR A 113 7.80 7.58 0.41
N ILE A 114 6.85 6.83 -0.12
CA ILE A 114 5.45 6.85 0.26
C ILE A 114 5.21 5.62 1.12
N VAL A 115 4.80 5.85 2.37
CA VAL A 115 4.50 4.80 3.33
C VAL A 115 2.99 4.56 3.37
N GLY A 116 2.58 3.32 3.59
CA GLY A 116 1.18 2.95 3.69
C GLY A 116 0.93 1.65 4.42
N LYS A 117 -0.36 1.36 4.60
CA LYS A 117 -0.83 0.17 5.29
C LYS A 117 -2.12 -0.36 4.69
N PHE A 118 -2.10 -1.63 4.30
CA PHE A 118 -3.29 -2.36 3.89
C PHE A 118 -4.16 -2.74 5.10
N SER A 119 -5.48 -2.66 4.93
CA SER A 119 -6.42 -3.24 5.90
C SER A 119 -6.30 -4.75 5.91
N LYS A 120 -6.67 -5.39 7.03
CA LYS A 120 -6.58 -6.85 7.20
C LYS A 120 -7.39 -7.67 6.17
N ASP A 121 -8.39 -7.04 5.55
CA ASP A 121 -9.25 -7.62 4.52
C ASP A 121 -8.83 -7.25 3.08
N GLY A 122 -7.73 -6.50 2.92
CA GLY A 122 -7.21 -6.08 1.62
C GLY A 122 -8.14 -5.16 0.84
N GLN A 123 -9.15 -4.57 1.47
CA GLN A 123 -10.11 -3.68 0.78
C GLN A 123 -9.68 -2.22 0.79
N THR A 124 -8.74 -1.82 1.65
CA THR A 124 -8.30 -0.44 1.74
C THR A 124 -6.79 -0.36 1.91
N LEU A 125 -6.21 0.71 1.37
CA LEU A 125 -4.82 1.11 1.56
C LEU A 125 -4.84 2.53 2.13
N THR A 126 -4.26 2.72 3.31
CA THR A 126 -4.08 4.05 3.88
C THR A 126 -2.63 4.46 3.68
N LEU A 127 -2.38 5.59 3.01
CA LEU A 127 -1.04 6.15 2.90
C LEU A 127 -0.79 7.13 4.05
N GLU A 128 0.46 7.24 4.47
CA GLU A 128 0.93 8.31 5.34
C GLU A 128 1.03 9.63 4.56
N GLY A 129 0.88 10.74 5.27
CA GLY A 129 0.69 12.06 4.67
C GLY A 129 -0.75 12.54 4.83
N ASP A 130 -0.98 13.78 4.42
CA ASP A 130 -2.18 14.50 4.80
C ASP A 130 -2.92 15.13 3.62
N TYR A 131 -4.22 14.94 3.57
CA TYR A 131 -5.09 15.89 2.87
C TYR A 131 -5.42 17.06 3.80
N CYS A 132 -5.58 18.24 3.20
CA CYS A 132 -6.08 19.43 3.89
C CYS A 132 -5.27 19.83 5.14
N GLY A 133 -3.93 19.76 5.07
CA GLY A 133 -3.04 20.25 6.13
C GLY A 133 -3.04 19.43 7.43
N GLY A 134 -3.26 18.12 7.34
CA GLY A 134 -3.21 17.24 8.52
C GLY A 134 -4.55 16.94 9.16
N ASN A 135 -5.66 17.18 8.44
CA ASN A 135 -6.97 16.94 9.01
C ASN A 135 -7.20 15.43 9.19
N VAL A 136 -7.17 14.96 10.44
CA VAL A 136 -7.39 13.56 10.82
C VAL A 136 -8.73 12.96 10.34
N ARG A 137 -9.71 13.79 9.98
CA ARG A 137 -10.99 13.34 9.41
C ARG A 137 -10.91 13.03 7.91
N MET A 138 -9.80 13.40 7.27
CA MET A 138 -9.54 13.25 5.84
C MET A 138 -8.23 12.48 5.60
N PRO A 139 -8.11 11.23 6.09
CA PRO A 139 -6.91 10.43 5.83
C PRO A 139 -6.80 10.08 4.34
N MET A 140 -5.59 9.86 3.85
CA MET A 140 -5.32 9.36 2.50
C MET A 140 -5.69 7.87 2.39
N LYS A 141 -7.00 7.59 2.41
CA LYS A 141 -7.55 6.22 2.44
C LYS A 141 -8.11 5.85 1.07
N LEU A 142 -7.36 5.02 0.34
CA LEU A 142 -7.73 4.48 -0.95
C LEU A 142 -8.55 3.21 -0.78
N SER A 143 -9.63 3.09 -1.56
CA SER A 143 -10.47 1.89 -1.59
C SER A 143 -10.07 1.00 -2.75
N ARG A 144 -10.14 -0.31 -2.56
CA ARG A 144 -9.87 -1.27 -3.64
C ARG A 144 -10.93 -1.13 -4.73
N VAL A 145 -10.47 -0.91 -5.95
CA VAL A 145 -11.32 -0.80 -7.14
C VAL A 145 -11.71 -2.19 -7.60
N ARG A 146 -13.01 -2.40 -7.79
CA ARG A 146 -13.61 -3.64 -8.30
C ARG A 146 -14.41 -3.43 -9.57
N ASP A 147 -14.95 -2.23 -9.73
CA ASP A 147 -15.69 -1.78 -10.90
C ASP A 147 -14.93 -0.59 -11.49
N PHE A 148 -14.25 -0.83 -12.61
CA PHE A 148 -13.46 0.17 -13.34
C PHE A 148 -14.30 1.05 -14.26
N GLY A 149 -15.57 0.69 -14.50
CA GLY A 149 -16.51 1.47 -15.31
C GLY A 149 -17.34 2.45 -14.47
N ARG A 150 -17.29 2.36 -13.15
CA ARG A 150 -18.04 3.24 -12.26
C ARG A 150 -17.57 4.69 -12.40
N PRO A 151 -18.49 5.67 -12.53
CA PRO A 151 -18.12 7.08 -12.53
C PRO A 151 -17.45 7.50 -11.21
N LEU A 152 -16.55 8.48 -11.30
CA LEU A 152 -15.92 9.05 -10.12
C LEU A 152 -16.96 9.75 -9.25
N LYS A 153 -16.85 9.56 -7.94
CA LYS A 153 -17.62 10.34 -6.95
C LYS A 153 -17.09 11.77 -6.90
N ASN A 154 -17.91 12.70 -6.41
CA ASN A 154 -17.43 14.06 -6.13
C ASN A 154 -16.38 14.04 -5.00
N CYS A 155 -15.39 14.91 -5.10
CA CYS A 155 -14.41 15.11 -4.04
C CYS A 155 -15.07 15.72 -2.80
N THR A 156 -14.62 15.26 -1.63
CA THR A 156 -15.00 15.89 -0.36
C THR A 156 -14.18 17.17 -0.22
N PRO A 157 -14.82 18.34 -0.05
CA PRO A 157 -14.09 19.59 0.14
C PRO A 157 -13.24 19.54 1.40
N CYS A 158 -12.07 20.17 1.38
CA CYS A 158 -11.34 20.45 2.60
C CYS A 158 -12.21 21.33 3.51
N PRO A 159 -12.37 20.99 4.81
CA PRO A 159 -13.05 21.87 5.74
C PRO A 159 -12.30 23.20 5.83
N PRO A 160 -13.00 24.31 6.10
CA PRO A 160 -12.35 25.61 6.24
C PRO A 160 -11.31 25.56 7.35
N MET A 161 -10.06 25.87 7.01
CA MET A 161 -8.99 26.03 8.00
C MET A 161 -9.23 27.33 8.77
N PRO A 162 -9.02 27.35 10.10
CA PRO A 162 -8.96 28.62 10.83
C PRO A 162 -7.90 29.51 10.18
N GLN A 163 -8.26 30.76 9.84
CA GLN A 163 -7.28 31.70 9.31
C GLN A 163 -6.19 31.89 10.36
N ALA A 164 -4.93 31.69 9.97
CA ALA A 164 -3.80 32.11 10.80
C ALA A 164 -3.99 33.61 11.10
N PRO A 165 -3.79 34.06 12.36
CA PRO A 165 -3.87 35.47 12.68
C PRO A 165 -2.93 36.24 11.75
N ALA A 166 -3.44 37.30 11.10
CA ALA A 166 -2.64 38.15 10.24
C ALA A 166 -1.40 38.62 11.02
N GLU A 167 -0.21 38.32 10.50
CA GLU A 167 1.02 38.92 11.00
C GLU A 167 0.88 40.44 10.88
N THR A 168 0.92 41.12 12.03
CA THR A 168 1.05 42.58 12.08
C THR A 168 2.39 42.94 11.46
N VAL A 169 2.36 43.43 10.22
CA VAL A 169 3.51 44.06 9.57
C VAL A 169 3.95 45.22 10.47
N PRO A 170 5.20 45.25 10.99
CA PRO A 170 5.69 46.42 11.72
C PRO A 170 5.71 47.62 10.76
N ALA A 171 5.10 48.73 11.19
CA ALA A 171 5.19 49.99 10.47
C ALA A 171 6.66 50.41 10.37
N GLU A 172 7.16 50.48 9.14
CA GLU A 172 8.44 51.07 8.81
C GLU A 172 8.30 52.60 8.96
N GLU A 173 8.62 53.12 10.15
CA GLU A 173 8.60 54.56 10.41
C GLU A 173 9.99 55.19 10.21
N SER A 174 10.13 55.78 9.02
CA SER A 174 10.72 57.08 8.74
C SER A 174 12.22 57.31 8.99
N ALA A 175 12.99 57.32 7.90
CA ALA A 175 14.29 58.00 7.83
C ALA A 175 14.14 59.54 7.98
N PRO A 176 15.04 60.25 8.67
CA PRO A 176 15.04 61.71 8.68
C PRO A 176 15.70 62.29 7.42
N ALA A 177 15.08 63.33 6.86
CA ALA A 177 15.52 64.14 5.71
C ALA A 177 16.77 65.00 6.06
N PRO A 178 17.53 65.50 5.04
CA PRO A 178 18.87 66.05 5.25
C PRO A 178 18.87 67.45 5.85
N ALA A 179 19.96 67.78 6.54
CA ALA A 179 20.20 69.05 7.21
C ALA A 179 20.31 70.24 6.23
N ALA A 180 19.82 71.40 6.68
CA ALA A 180 20.01 72.72 6.06
C ALA A 180 21.19 73.47 6.70
#